data_AF-A0A6V7J930-F1
#
_entry.id   AF-A0A6V7J930-F1
#
_cell.length_a   1.000
_cell.length_b   1.000
_cell.length_c   1.000
_cell.angle_alpha   90.00
_cell.angle_beta   90.00
_cell.angle_gamma   90.00
#
_symmetry.space_group_name_H-M   'P 1'
#
loop_
_entity.id
_entity.type
_entity.pdbx_description
1 polymer ?
#
loop_
_entity_poly.entity_id
_entity_poly.type
_entity_poly.pdbx_seq_one_letter_code
_entity_poly.pdbx_strand_id
1 'polypeptide(L)'
;IAVKREDAVTREMTRKLAEDKKMSKKEKDERILWKKNEVADYEATTFSIFYNNALFLAIVIFSSFYLLKSFSPSINYVFSVGATSAVLALLSTGSQ
;
A
#
# COMPACT_ATOMS: atom_id res chain seq x y z
N ILE A 1 0.42 -6.83 10.93
CA ILE A 1 1.41 -5.72 10.95
C ILE A 1 0.69 -4.39 11.21
N ALA A 2 -0.39 -4.08 10.48
CA ALA A 2 -1.30 -2.96 10.78
C ALA A 2 -1.83 -2.94 12.23
N VAL A 3 -2.34 -4.05 12.77
CA VAL A 3 -2.84 -4.13 14.16
C VAL A 3 -1.75 -3.84 15.21
N LYS A 4 -0.51 -4.30 14.99
CA LYS A 4 0.62 -4.02 15.90
C LYS A 4 1.11 -2.57 15.80
N ARG A 5 0.90 -1.91 14.66
CA ARG A 5 1.17 -0.48 14.45
C ARG A 5 0.06 0.38 15.08
N GLU A 6 -1.20 -0.02 14.96
CA GLU A 6 -2.33 0.64 15.64
C GLU A 6 -2.16 0.68 17.16
N ASP A 7 -1.76 -0.43 17.77
CA ASP A 7 -1.49 -0.48 19.22
C ASP A 7 -0.32 0.43 19.62
N ALA A 8 0.75 0.47 18.80
CA ALA A 8 1.91 1.32 19.05
C ALA A 8 1.58 2.82 18.89
N VAL A 9 0.83 3.18 17.86
CA VAL A 9 0.37 4.56 17.58
C VAL A 9 -0.62 5.02 18.64
N THR A 10 -1.52 4.15 19.10
CA THR A 10 -2.46 4.45 20.19
C THR A 10 -1.69 4.73 21.48
N ARG A 11 -0.69 3.90 21.82
CA ARG A 11 0.15 4.10 23.02
C ARG A 11 0.97 5.39 22.97
N GLU A 12 1.50 5.75 21.80
CA GLU A 12 2.27 6.97 21.61
C GLU A 12 1.39 8.23 21.67
N MET A 13 0.19 8.17 21.06
CA MET A 13 -0.81 9.24 21.10
C MET A 13 -1.35 9.46 22.52
N THR A 14 -1.64 8.40 23.27
CA THR A 14 -2.07 8.49 24.67
C THR A 14 -0.98 9.13 25.54
N ARG A 15 0.30 8.87 25.27
CA ARG A 15 1.42 9.50 26.00
C ARG A 15 1.58 10.98 25.66
N LYS A 16 1.47 11.37 24.38
CA LYS A 16 1.54 12.77 23.94
C LYS A 16 0.34 13.61 24.40
N LEU A 17 -0.87 13.04 24.47
CA LEU A 17 -2.08 13.74 24.92
C LEU A 17 -2.20 13.86 26.46
N ALA A 18 -1.38 13.14 27.22
CA ALA A 18 -1.34 13.22 28.67
C ALA A 18 -0.62 14.48 29.20
N GLU A 19 0.31 15.05 28.43
CA GLU A 19 1.05 16.26 28.82
C GLU A 19 0.28 17.57 28.54
N ASP A 20 -0.72 17.53 27.67
CA ASP A 20 -1.48 18.72 27.28
C ASP A 20 -2.76 18.88 28.12
N LYS A 21 -2.61 19.50 29.30
CA LYS A 21 -3.69 19.72 30.28
C LYS A 21 -4.70 20.82 29.87
N LYS A 22 -4.55 21.41 28.66
CA LYS A 22 -5.34 22.55 28.16
C LYS A 22 -6.25 22.29 26.93
N MET A 23 -6.21 21.12 26.30
CA MET A 23 -7.09 20.84 25.14
C MET A 23 -8.40 20.16 25.54
N SER A 24 -9.52 20.66 24.99
CA SER A 24 -10.86 20.08 25.11
C SER A 24 -10.90 18.67 24.52
N LYS A 25 -11.69 17.76 25.11
CA LYS A 25 -11.83 16.36 24.65
C LYS A 25 -12.13 16.26 23.14
N LYS A 26 -12.92 17.19 22.60
CA LYS A 26 -13.25 17.24 21.17
C LYS A 26 -12.05 17.57 20.27
N GLU A 27 -11.23 18.56 20.63
CA GLU A 27 -10.01 18.87 19.88
C GLU A 27 -9.00 17.72 19.97
N LYS A 28 -8.92 17.03 21.11
CA LYS A 28 -8.09 15.83 21.26
C LYS A 28 -8.54 14.70 20.32
N ASP A 29 -9.83 14.42 20.22
CA ASP A 29 -10.38 13.37 19.36
C ASP A 29 -10.21 13.69 17.86
N GLU A 30 -10.44 14.95 17.47
CA GLU A 30 -10.17 15.43 16.12
C GLU A 30 -8.67 15.36 15.81
N ARG A 31 -7.83 15.62 16.83
CA ARG A 31 -6.39 15.46 16.69
C ARG A 31 -5.94 14.01 16.45
N ILE A 32 -6.59 13.09 17.12
CA ILE A 32 -6.38 11.66 16.92
C ILE A 32 -6.86 11.24 15.53
N LEU A 33 -7.98 11.78 15.06
CA LEU A 33 -8.53 11.44 13.74
C LEU A 33 -7.59 11.86 12.59
N TRP A 34 -7.05 13.08 12.60
CA TRP A 34 -6.12 13.49 11.55
C TRP A 34 -4.80 12.72 11.60
N LYS A 35 -4.28 12.42 12.80
CA LYS A 35 -3.05 11.63 12.93
C LYS A 35 -3.25 10.21 12.43
N LYS A 36 -4.44 9.63 12.67
CA LYS A 36 -4.83 8.33 12.12
C LYS A 36 -4.95 8.35 10.61
N ASN A 37 -5.58 9.38 10.02
CA ASN A 37 -5.63 9.53 8.56
C ASN A 37 -4.23 9.73 7.95
N GLU A 38 -3.39 10.57 8.54
CA GLU A 38 -2.03 10.81 8.06
C GLU A 38 -1.18 9.52 8.09
N VAL A 39 -1.28 8.74 9.17
CA VAL A 39 -0.60 7.44 9.27
C VAL A 39 -1.21 6.42 8.32
N ALA A 40 -2.54 6.41 8.15
CA ALA A 40 -3.22 5.53 7.20
C ALA A 40 -2.80 5.85 5.76
N ASP A 41 -2.70 7.11 5.37
CA ASP A 41 -2.26 7.53 4.03
C ASP A 41 -0.78 7.21 3.79
N TYR A 42 0.07 7.39 4.81
CA TYR A 42 1.49 7.04 4.72
C TYR A 42 1.72 5.52 4.59
N GLU A 43 1.00 4.73 5.39
CA GLU A 43 1.04 3.27 5.30
C GLU A 43 0.39 2.79 3.99
N ALA A 44 -0.73 3.36 3.58
CA ALA A 44 -1.40 3.04 2.31
C ALA A 44 -0.52 3.34 1.10
N THR A 45 0.22 4.45 1.11
CA THR A 45 1.18 4.77 0.05
C THR A 45 2.32 3.75 0.00
N THR A 46 2.89 3.41 1.17
CA THR A 46 3.98 2.43 1.27
C THR A 46 3.51 1.04 0.82
N PHE A 47 2.33 0.60 1.26
CA PHE A 47 1.75 -0.67 0.85
C PHE A 47 1.38 -0.67 -0.62
N SER A 48 0.84 0.42 -1.16
CA SER A 48 0.50 0.52 -2.58
C SER A 48 1.73 0.34 -3.46
N ILE A 49 2.86 0.99 -3.14
CA ILE A 49 4.12 0.82 -3.88
C ILE A 49 4.60 -0.63 -3.82
N PHE A 50 4.56 -1.26 -2.65
CA PHE A 50 4.99 -2.64 -2.49
C PHE A 50 4.09 -3.63 -3.23
N TYR A 51 2.77 -3.50 -3.09
CA TYR A 51 1.80 -4.38 -3.74
C TYR A 51 1.83 -4.25 -5.26
N ASN A 52 2.00 -3.05 -5.80
CA ASN A 52 2.10 -2.81 -7.24
C ASN A 52 3.31 -3.56 -7.82
N ASN A 53 4.47 -3.48 -7.16
CA ASN A 53 5.68 -4.21 -7.56
C ASN A 53 5.58 -5.73 -7.37
N ALA A 54 4.97 -6.19 -6.26
CA ALA A 54 4.76 -7.62 -6.03
C ALA A 54 3.79 -8.22 -7.05
N LEU A 55 2.73 -7.48 -7.38
CA LEU A 55 1.72 -7.87 -8.37
C LEU A 55 2.32 -7.89 -9.78
N PHE A 56 3.26 -6.99 -10.10
CA PHE A 56 4.03 -7.02 -11.35
C PHE A 56 4.78 -8.33 -11.51
N LEU A 57 5.59 -8.68 -10.51
CA LEU A 57 6.35 -9.93 -10.52
C LEU A 57 5.43 -11.15 -10.60
N ALA A 58 4.34 -11.17 -9.84
CA ALA A 58 3.40 -12.28 -9.84
C ALA A 58 2.76 -12.50 -11.22
N ILE A 59 2.29 -11.45 -11.88
CA ILE A 59 1.64 -11.55 -13.20
C ILE A 59 2.66 -11.88 -14.29
N VAL A 60 3.88 -11.31 -14.25
CA VAL A 60 4.95 -11.66 -15.20
C VAL A 60 5.30 -13.13 -15.08
N ILE A 61 5.55 -13.64 -13.87
CA ILE A 61 5.87 -15.06 -13.64
C ILE A 61 4.71 -15.95 -14.10
N PHE A 62 3.48 -15.63 -13.70
CA PHE A 62 2.32 -16.42 -14.11
C PHE A 62 2.16 -16.46 -15.63
N SER A 63 2.25 -15.30 -16.30
CA SER A 63 2.10 -15.20 -17.75
C SER A 63 3.24 -15.93 -18.47
N SER A 64 4.49 -15.75 -18.03
CA SER A 64 5.64 -16.38 -18.67
C SER A 64 5.66 -17.90 -18.53
N PHE A 65 5.29 -18.44 -17.36
CA PHE A 65 5.38 -19.87 -17.08
C PHE A 65 4.11 -20.66 -17.43
N TYR A 66 2.92 -20.05 -17.37
CA TYR A 66 1.65 -20.76 -17.63
C TYR A 66 1.01 -20.40 -18.97
N LEU A 67 1.00 -19.13 -19.38
CA LEU A 67 0.33 -18.70 -20.62
C LEU A 67 1.24 -18.79 -21.84
N LEU A 68 2.49 -18.31 -21.73
CA LEU A 68 3.42 -18.18 -22.85
C LEU A 68 4.52 -19.25 -22.85
N LYS A 69 4.35 -20.34 -22.09
CA LYS A 69 5.32 -21.44 -21.93
C LYS A 69 5.88 -21.99 -23.24
N SER A 70 5.05 -22.07 -24.28
CA SER A 70 5.41 -22.69 -25.57
C SER A 70 5.95 -21.70 -26.61
N PHE A 71 6.00 -20.41 -26.29
CA PHE A 71 6.49 -19.36 -27.19
C PHE A 71 8.00 -19.18 -27.09
N SER A 72 8.60 -18.56 -28.12
CA SER A 72 10.03 -18.21 -28.08
C SER A 72 10.32 -17.25 -26.91
N PRO A 73 11.51 -17.35 -26.27
CA PRO A 73 11.84 -16.54 -25.09
C PRO A 73 11.69 -15.04 -25.31
N SER A 74 12.03 -14.56 -26.51
CA SER A 74 11.92 -13.15 -26.90
C SER A 74 10.47 -12.68 -26.92
N ILE A 75 9.55 -13.47 -27.50
CA ILE A 75 8.13 -13.12 -27.58
C ILE A 75 7.49 -13.22 -26.19
N ASN A 76 7.83 -14.26 -25.43
CA ASN A 76 7.36 -14.44 -24.06
C ASN A 76 7.72 -13.23 -23.19
N TYR A 77 8.99 -12.81 -23.20
CA TYR A 77 9.45 -11.67 -22.40
C TYR A 77 8.75 -10.36 -22.79
N VAL A 78 8.72 -10.01 -24.08
CA VAL A 78 8.12 -8.75 -24.54
C VAL A 78 6.62 -8.71 -24.23
N PHE A 79 5.92 -9.82 -24.46
CA PHE A 79 4.47 -9.87 -24.26
C PHE A 79 4.08 -9.91 -22.78
N SER A 80 4.76 -10.72 -21.97
CA SER A 80 4.50 -10.81 -20.52
C SER A 80 4.79 -9.49 -19.81
N VAL A 81 5.94 -8.85 -20.09
CA VAL A 81 6.30 -7.56 -19.49
C VAL A 81 5.39 -6.45 -19.99
N GLY A 82 5.09 -6.41 -21.29
CA GLY A 82 4.21 -5.39 -21.88
C GLY A 82 2.77 -5.47 -21.37
N ALA A 83 2.18 -6.67 -21.37
CA ALA A 83 0.83 -6.90 -20.87
C ALA A 83 0.73 -6.62 -19.36
N THR A 84 1.72 -7.07 -18.58
CA THR A 84 1.72 -6.83 -17.12
C THR A 84 1.86 -5.35 -16.79
N SER A 85 2.69 -4.60 -17.53
CA SER A 85 2.83 -3.16 -17.38
C SER A 85 1.53 -2.41 -17.69
N ALA A 86 0.80 -2.82 -18.74
CA ALA A 86 -0.49 -2.24 -19.09
C ALA A 86 -1.56 -2.51 -18.02
N VAL A 87 -1.65 -3.75 -17.54
CA VAL A 87 -2.58 -4.13 -16.45
C VAL A 87 -2.27 -3.36 -15.17
N LEU A 88 -0.99 -3.21 -14.81
CA LEU A 88 -0.61 -2.46 -13.63
C LEU A 88 -0.82 -0.96 -13.76
N ALA A 89 -0.59 -0.36 -14.93
CA ALA A 89 -0.90 1.05 -15.14
C ALA A 89 -2.39 1.33 -14.87
N LEU A 90 -3.28 0.45 -15.33
CA LEU A 90 -4.72 0.55 -15.08
C LEU A 90 -5.05 0.36 -13.59
N LEU A 91 -4.52 -0.69 -12.95
CA LEU A 91 -4.75 -0.98 -11.53
C LEU A 91 -4.14 0.07 -10.59
N SER A 92 -3.03 0.69 -10.98
CA SER A 92 -2.35 1.73 -10.20
C SER A 92 -3.10 3.05 -10.22
N THR A 93 -3.92 3.30 -11.25
CA THR A 93 -4.65 4.56 -11.42
C THR A 93 -6.08 4.47 -10.87
N GLY A 94 -6.62 3.25 -10.70
CA GLY A 94 -7.98 3.02 -10.20
C GLY A 94 -8.17 3.10 -8.68
N SER A 95 -7.11 3.37 -7.91
CA SER A 95 -7.17 3.45 -6.44
C SER A 95 -7.14 4.89 -5.87
N GLN A 96 -7.36 5.90 -6.71
CA GLN A 96 -7.50 7.30 -6.27
C GLN A 96 -8.96 7.67 -5.99
#